data_AF-A0A956IZ11-F1
#
_entry.id   AF-A0A956IZ11-F1
#
_cell.length_a   1.000
_cell.length_b   1.000
_cell.length_c   1.000
_cell.angle_alpha   90.00
_cell.angle_beta   90.00
_cell.angle_gamma   90.00
#
_symmetry.space_group_name_H-M   'P 1'
#
loop_
_entity.id
_entity.type
_entity.pdbx_description
1 polymer ?
#
loop_
_entity_poly.entity_id
_entity_poly.type
_entity_poly.pdbx_seq_one_letter_code
_entity_poly.pdbx_strand_id
1 'polypeptide(L)'
;GRIAGIRRVEARPITRILEGAPIRGVETRVEVDEAAFLGPGDAHLFGTILGRVLADRLGLNTFHELVLRLVPSERELRWPAMSGGRALI
;
A
#
# COMPACT_ATOMS: atom_id res chain seq x y z
N GLY A 1 -2.22 7.00 -18.43
CA GLY A 1 -1.35 7.44 -17.32
C GLY A 1 -1.64 6.59 -16.09
N ARG A 2 -0.64 6.32 -15.23
CA ARG A 2 -0.72 5.33 -14.14
C ARG A 2 -1.96 5.46 -13.23
N ILE A 3 -2.35 6.69 -12.87
CA ILE A 3 -3.55 6.96 -12.04
C ILE A 3 -4.83 6.51 -12.74
N ALA A 4 -4.94 6.71 -14.06
CA ALA A 4 -6.10 6.26 -14.84
C ALA A 4 -6.19 4.73 -14.95
N GLY A 5 -5.11 4.01 -14.61
CA GLY A 5 -5.09 2.56 -14.53
C GLY A 5 -5.62 2.01 -13.20
N ILE A 6 -5.94 2.84 -12.21
CA ILE A 6 -6.52 2.38 -10.96
C ILE A 6 -7.96 1.93 -11.21
N ARG A 7 -8.24 0.65 -10.92
CA ARG A 7 -9.54 0.03 -11.12
C ARG A 7 -10.36 -0.02 -9.84
N ARG A 8 -9.71 -0.26 -8.70
CA ARG A 8 -10.36 -0.38 -7.40
C ARG A 8 -9.43 0.08 -6.29
N VAL A 9 -9.98 0.72 -5.27
CA VAL A 9 -9.28 1.06 -4.03
C VAL A 9 -10.15 0.64 -2.86
N GLU A 10 -9.58 -0.09 -1.93
CA GLU A 10 -10.24 -0.49 -0.68
C GLU A 10 -9.32 -0.20 0.49
N ALA A 11 -9.85 0.41 1.53
CA ALA A 11 -9.15 0.59 2.80
C ALA A 11 -9.91 -0.15 3.89
N ARG A 12 -9.21 -0.95 4.69
CA ARG A 12 -9.80 -1.67 5.82
C ARG A 12 -8.95 -1.50 7.08
N PRO A 13 -9.60 -1.32 8.25
CA PRO A 13 -8.87 -1.32 9.51
C PRO A 13 -8.28 -2.71 9.76
N ILE A 14 -7.04 -2.76 10.24
CA ILE A 14 -6.36 -3.98 10.65
C ILE A 14 -5.69 -3.79 12.01
N THR A 15 -5.45 -4.89 12.71
CA THR A 15 -4.69 -4.91 13.97
C THR A 15 -3.53 -5.88 13.82
N ARG A 16 -2.34 -5.48 14.25
CA ARG A 16 -1.13 -6.32 14.30
C ARG A 16 -0.63 -6.36 15.73
N ILE A 17 0.00 -7.46 16.12
CA ILE A 17 0.73 -7.55 17.38
C ILE A 17 2.19 -7.21 17.09
N LEU A 18 2.69 -6.16 17.73
CA LEU A 18 4.11 -5.78 17.70
C LEU A 18 4.60 -5.75 19.15
N GLU A 19 5.67 -6.50 19.44
CA GLU A 19 6.26 -6.59 20.79
C GLU A 19 5.24 -6.90 21.91
N GLY A 20 4.23 -7.72 21.60
CA GLY A 20 3.18 -8.10 22.55
C GLY A 20 2.03 -7.09 22.73
N ALA A 21 2.07 -5.94 22.05
CA ALA A 21 1.01 -4.94 22.08
C ALA A 21 0.20 -4.91 20.77
N PRO A 22 -1.13 -4.75 20.83
CA PRO A 22 -1.95 -4.56 19.63
C PRO A 22 -1.79 -3.14 19.09
N ILE A 23 -1.27 -3.02 17.87
CA ILE A 23 -1.21 -1.77 17.12
C ILE A 23 -2.32 -1.77 16.07
N ARG A 24 -3.05 -0.65 15.97
CA ARG A 24 -4.08 -0.44 14.96
C ARG A 24 -3.46 0.14 13.69
N GLY A 25 -3.96 -0.27 12.55
CA GLY A 25 -3.49 0.19 11.26
C GLY A 25 -4.60 0.17 10.21
N VAL A 26 -4.22 0.57 9.00
CA VAL A 26 -5.08 0.51 7.81
C VAL A 26 -4.31 -0.22 6.71
N GLU A 27 -4.92 -1.25 6.15
CA GLU A 27 -4.45 -1.86 4.91
C GLU A 27 -5.22 -1.24 3.75
N THR A 28 -4.51 -0.65 2.79
CA THR A 28 -5.08 -0.19 1.54
C THR A 28 -4.72 -1.16 0.43
N ARG A 29 -5.74 -1.73 -0.22
CA ARG A 29 -5.63 -2.53 -1.44
C ARG A 29 -5.97 -1.68 -2.65
N VAL A 30 -5.07 -1.69 -3.62
CA VAL A 30 -5.24 -0.97 -4.88
C VAL A 30 -5.13 -1.97 -6.01
N GLU A 31 -6.17 -2.08 -6.82
CA GLU A 31 -6.14 -2.86 -8.04
C GLU A 31 -5.82 -1.93 -9.21
N VAL A 32 -4.85 -2.32 -10.01
CA VAL A 32 -4.42 -1.54 -11.16
C VAL A 32 -4.37 -2.39 -12.43
N ASP A 33 -4.68 -1.75 -13.54
CA ASP A 33 -4.42 -2.29 -14.87
C ASP A 33 -2.91 -2.37 -15.10
N GLU A 34 -2.40 -3.59 -15.31
CA GLU A 34 -0.99 -3.81 -15.60
C GLU A 34 -0.53 -3.08 -16.87
N ALA A 35 -1.42 -2.92 -17.86
CA ALA A 35 -1.13 -2.22 -19.11
C ALA A 35 -0.93 -0.70 -18.93
N ALA A 36 -1.29 -0.15 -17.76
CA ALA A 36 -1.07 1.26 -17.44
C ALA A 36 0.38 1.57 -17.00
N PHE A 37 1.23 0.54 -16.85
CA PHE A 37 2.61 0.64 -16.42
C PHE A 37 3.57 0.15 -17.50
N LEU A 38 4.78 0.72 -17.53
CA LEU A 38 5.84 0.30 -18.45
C LEU A 38 6.43 -1.08 -18.11
N GLY A 39 6.11 -1.61 -16.94
CA GLY A 39 6.53 -2.92 -16.45
C GLY A 39 6.52 -3.00 -14.93
N PRO A 40 6.98 -4.13 -14.35
CA PRO A 40 6.94 -4.37 -12.91
C PRO A 40 7.68 -3.32 -12.07
N GLY A 41 8.78 -2.76 -12.59
CA GLY A 41 9.55 -1.71 -11.91
C GLY A 41 8.79 -0.39 -11.78
N ASP A 42 8.06 0.02 -12.83
CA ASP A 42 7.23 1.24 -12.82
C ASP A 42 6.05 1.09 -11.86
N ALA A 43 5.41 -0.09 -11.84
CA ALA A 43 4.36 -0.42 -10.86
C ALA A 43 4.89 -0.41 -9.42
N HIS A 44 6.11 -0.93 -9.19
CA HIS A 44 6.74 -0.91 -7.88
C HIS A 44 7.06 0.52 -7.42
N LEU A 45 7.66 1.35 -8.28
CA LEU A 45 7.94 2.76 -7.94
C LEU A 45 6.66 3.53 -7.64
N PHE A 46 5.61 3.31 -8.42
CA PHE A 46 4.29 3.89 -8.18
C PHE A 46 3.76 3.51 -6.80
N GLY A 47 3.78 2.22 -6.45
CA GLY A 47 3.34 1.77 -5.13
C GLY A 47 4.18 2.32 -3.98
N THR A 48 5.50 2.45 -4.15
CA THR A 48 6.39 3.06 -3.15
C THR A 48 6.01 4.52 -2.85
N ILE A 49 5.76 5.30 -3.89
CA ILE A 49 5.32 6.70 -3.73
C ILE A 49 3.92 6.73 -3.11
N LEU A 50 2.99 5.91 -3.60
CA LEU A 50 1.63 5.86 -3.12
C LEU A 50 1.57 5.48 -1.63
N GLY A 51 2.31 4.45 -1.23
CA GLY A 51 2.37 4.00 0.17
C GLY A 51 2.85 5.11 1.09
N ARG A 52 3.88 5.86 0.69
CA ARG A 52 4.39 7.00 1.47
C ARG A 52 3.34 8.10 1.62
N VAL A 53 2.72 8.49 0.51
CA VAL A 53 1.68 9.52 0.47
C VAL A 53 0.47 9.15 1.35
N LEU A 54 0.15 7.85 1.44
CA LEU A 54 -0.91 7.35 2.32
C LEU A 54 -0.48 7.33 3.80
N ALA A 55 0.75 6.90 4.09
CA ALA A 55 1.30 6.87 5.45
C ALA A 55 1.43 8.29 6.06
N ASP A 56 1.79 9.29 5.25
CA ASP A 56 1.93 10.69 5.70
C ASP A 56 0.59 11.32 6.15
N ARG A 57 -0.55 10.68 5.84
CA ARG A 57 -1.89 11.12 6.27
C ARG A 57 -2.40 10.45 7.55
N LEU A 58 -1.64 9.52 8.13
CA LEU A 58 -2.04 8.79 9.33
C LEU A 58 -1.58 9.50 10.61
N GLY A 59 -2.33 9.28 11.70
CA GLY A 59 -1.95 9.72 13.04
C GLY A 59 -0.79 8.92 13.63
N LEU A 60 -0.14 9.48 14.65
CA LEU A 60 1.14 8.99 15.23
C LEU A 60 1.15 7.52 15.69
N ASN A 61 0.00 6.98 16.11
CA ASN A 61 -0.13 5.61 16.64
C ASN A 61 -0.81 4.65 15.67
N THR A 62 -0.73 4.90 14.36
CA THR A 62 -1.38 4.07 13.35
C THR A 62 -0.41 3.77 12.21
N PHE A 63 -0.37 2.51 11.80
CA PHE A 63 0.44 2.11 10.66
C PHE A 63 -0.39 1.98 9.38
N HIS A 64 0.26 2.16 8.23
CA HIS A 64 -0.29 1.93 6.91
C HIS A 64 0.38 0.72 6.28
N GLU A 65 -0.42 -0.21 5.74
CA GLU A 65 0.05 -1.24 4.81
C GLU A 65 -0.54 -0.96 3.43
N LEU A 66 0.30 -1.02 2.39
CA LEU A 66 -0.14 -0.94 1.00
C LEU A 66 0.00 -2.30 0.32
N VAL A 67 -1.05 -2.69 -0.39
CA VAL A 67 -1.08 -3.85 -1.28
C VAL A 67 -1.52 -3.37 -2.67
N LEU A 68 -0.70 -3.62 -3.68
CA LEU A 68 -1.01 -3.32 -5.08
C LEU A 68 -1.20 -4.63 -5.84
N ARG A 69 -2.38 -4.83 -6.42
CA ARG A 69 -2.69 -5.99 -7.27
C ARG A 69 -2.72 -5.58 -8.73
N LEU A 70 -1.87 -6.19 -9.54
CA LEU A 70 -1.84 -6.00 -10.98
C LEU A 70 -2.83 -6.95 -11.64
N VAL A 71 -3.65 -6.43 -12.54
CA VAL A 71 -4.64 -7.20 -13.31
C VAL A 71 -4.25 -7.13 -14.79
N PRO A 72 -4.20 -8.27 -15.52
CA PRO A 72 -4.75 -9.58 -15.18
C PRO A 72 -3.76 -10.58 -14.57
N SER A 73 -2.47 -10.26 -14.42
CA SER A 73 -1.48 -11.23 -13.90
C SER A 73 -1.71 -11.69 -12.46
N GLU A 74 -2.61 -11.02 -11.73
CA GLU A 74 -2.90 -11.22 -10.31
C GLU A 74 -1.65 -11.06 -9.41
N ARG A 75 -0.60 -10.44 -9.93
CA ARG A 75 0.62 -10.20 -9.19
C ARG A 75 0.34 -9.21 -8.06
N GLU A 76 0.71 -9.60 -6.85
CA GLU A 76 0.58 -8.77 -5.68
C GLU A 76 1.94 -8.21 -5.24
N LEU A 77 2.01 -6.89 -5.10
CA LEU A 77 3.14 -6.18 -4.52
C LEU A 77 2.70 -5.66 -3.14
N ARG A 78 3.55 -5.87 -2.14
CA ARG A 78 3.28 -5.42 -0.76
C ARG A 78 4.40 -4.53 -0.29
N TRP A 79 4.04 -3.48 0.43
CA TRP A 79 4.97 -2.62 1.14
C TRP A 79 4.90 -2.87 2.64
N PRO A 80 6.04 -2.74 3.35
CA PRO A 80 6.06 -2.89 4.80
C PRO A 80 5.15 -1.87 5.48
N ALA A 81 4.71 -2.21 6.69
CA ALA A 81 3.93 -1.31 7.53
C ALA A 81 4.72 -0.02 7.81
N MET A 82 4.14 1.14 7.47
CA MET A 82 4.75 2.45 7.70
C MET A 82 3.95 3.27 8.73
N SER A 83 4.64 3.95 9.65
CA SER A 83 4.06 4.94 10.56
C SER A 83 4.84 6.25 10.44
N GLY A 84 4.15 7.37 10.17
CA GLY A 84 4.75 8.70 10.09
C GLY A 84 5.96 8.80 9.14
N GLY A 85 5.95 8.06 8.02
CA GLY A 85 7.05 8.02 7.05
C GLY A 85 8.21 7.07 7.39
N ARG A 86 8.10 6.26 8.46
CA ARG A 86 9.11 5.26 8.85
C ARG A 86 8.54 3.84 8.84
N ALA A 87 9.31 2.88 8.32
CA ALA A 87 8.95 1.46 8.41
C ALA A 87 8.99 0.97 9.87
N LEU A 88 8.02 0.16 10.27
CA LEU A 88 7.90 -0.40 11.62
C LEU A 88 8.62 -1.75 11.80
N ILE A 89 9.11 -2.36 10.72
CA ILE A 89 9.76 -3.69 10.67
C ILE A 89 10.85 -3.68 9.62
#